data_AF-A0A9X5GUG2-F1
#
_entry.id   AF-A0A9X5GUG2-F1
#
_cell.length_a   1.000
_cell.length_b   1.000
_cell.length_c   1.000
_cell.angle_alpha   90.00
_cell.angle_beta   90.00
_cell.angle_gamma   90.00
#
_symmetry.space_group_name_H-M   'P 1'
#
loop_
_entity.id
_entity.type
_entity.pdbx_description
1 polymer ?
#
loop_
_entity_poly.entity_id
_entity_poly.type
_entity_poly.pdbx_seq_one_letter_code
_entity_poly.pdbx_strand_id
1 'polypeptide(L)'
;MQSVKLQFNQQVEDYRMKEAFKTLRTNIEFCGRDVKVVAITSCTPNEGKSSVAMEMAKAFAEAGNKTILLDADMRKSVLVGRYRTGAVRQGMTHCLSGRAEYKDVMCETNIHNLYVIFSGPVPPNPSELLGGEKFGSLIQGLRYSFDYVIIDTPPLGSVIDAAVAAKYCDGTVLVVENNAVSYKFVQRVKEQLDKSGSRILGVVLNKVDMSSKGYYGHYGRYYGKYYGKYYGKYGEDNHVERTAQDREHSSKEDKSSFEDWHESAGGAGEEGRDEFAYEVMKEDDDFADSENV
;
A
#
# COMPACT_ATOMS: atom_id res chain seq x y z
N MET A 1 23.08 5.49 -4.27
CA MET A 1 21.93 5.04 -3.45
C MET A 1 21.33 6.24 -2.75
N GLN A 2 20.01 6.40 -2.83
CA GLN A 2 19.26 7.48 -2.20
C GLN A 2 18.51 6.94 -0.98
N SER A 3 18.15 7.79 -0.03
CA SER A 3 17.28 7.42 1.10
C SER A 3 15.93 8.10 0.96
N VAL A 4 14.87 7.36 1.23
CA VAL A 4 13.49 7.86 1.14
C VAL A 4 12.71 7.43 2.37
N LYS A 5 11.83 8.30 2.86
CA LYS A 5 10.91 7.94 3.94
C LYS A 5 9.54 7.69 3.35
N LEU A 6 9.06 6.46 3.49
CA LEU A 6 7.72 6.07 3.14
C LEU A 6 6.76 6.41 4.28
N GLN A 7 5.68 7.12 3.96
CA GLN A 7 4.54 7.34 4.81
C GLN A 7 3.39 6.46 4.35
N PHE A 8 2.80 5.75 5.31
CA PHE A 8 1.61 4.96 5.12
C PHE A 8 0.50 5.66 5.89
N ASN A 9 -0.67 5.83 5.27
CA ASN A 9 -1.80 6.41 5.96
C ASN A 9 -2.17 5.53 7.16
N GLN A 10 -2.12 6.11 8.37
CA GLN A 10 -2.43 5.45 9.65
C GLN A 10 -3.94 5.16 9.84
N GLN A 11 -4.76 5.24 8.78
CA GLN A 11 -6.17 4.87 8.87
C GLN A 11 -6.27 3.35 8.99
N VAL A 12 -6.24 2.90 10.25
CA VAL A 12 -6.41 1.53 10.74
C VAL A 12 -5.59 0.54 9.92
N GLU A 13 -4.37 0.22 10.38
CA GLU A 13 -3.74 -1.05 10.03
C GLU A 13 -4.65 -2.18 10.54
N ASP A 14 -5.70 -2.49 9.77
CA ASP A 14 -6.65 -3.53 10.09
C ASP A 14 -5.86 -4.82 10.16
N TYR A 15 -5.87 -5.47 11.33
CA TYR A 15 -5.26 -6.78 11.53
C TYR A 15 -5.62 -7.74 10.39
N ARG A 16 -6.85 -7.63 9.86
CA ARG A 16 -7.32 -8.42 8.72
C ARG A 16 -6.56 -8.11 7.43
N MET A 17 -6.24 -6.86 7.17
CA MET A 17 -5.44 -6.46 6.01
C MET A 17 -4.02 -7.03 6.13
N LYS A 18 -3.39 -6.91 7.31
CA LYS A 18 -2.06 -7.51 7.56
C LYS A 18 -2.06 -9.03 7.36
N GLU A 19 -3.04 -9.73 7.92
CA GLU A 19 -3.16 -11.19 7.73
C GLU A 19 -3.45 -11.58 6.28
N ALA A 20 -4.22 -10.77 5.54
CA ALA A 20 -4.45 -10.99 4.11
C ALA A 20 -3.14 -10.87 3.31
N PHE A 21 -2.28 -9.89 3.60
CA PHE A 21 -0.98 -9.76 2.94
C PHE A 21 0.03 -10.83 3.38
N LYS A 22 0.00 -11.30 4.63
CA LYS A 22 0.77 -12.49 5.05
C LYS A 22 0.33 -13.75 4.30
N THR A 23 -0.98 -13.91 4.11
CA THR A 23 -1.55 -15.01 3.32
C THR A 23 -1.12 -14.90 1.86
N LEU A 24 -1.21 -13.71 1.26
CA LEU A 24 -0.75 -13.46 -0.11
C LEU A 24 0.73 -13.79 -0.27
N ARG A 25 1.59 -13.29 0.62
CA ARG A 25 3.02 -13.60 0.65
C ARG A 25 3.28 -15.11 0.66
N THR A 26 2.63 -15.82 1.58
CA THR A 26 2.77 -17.28 1.73
C THR A 26 2.31 -18.03 0.48
N ASN A 27 1.22 -17.58 -0.17
CA ASN A 27 0.76 -18.17 -1.43
C ASN A 27 1.77 -17.96 -2.56
N ILE A 28 2.45 -16.82 -2.62
CA ILE A 28 3.53 -16.57 -3.59
C ILE A 28 4.72 -17.49 -3.30
N GLU A 29 5.11 -17.66 -2.03
CA GLU A 29 6.17 -18.62 -1.64
C GLU A 29 5.83 -20.07 -2.05
N PHE A 30 4.57 -20.47 -1.95
CA PHE A 30 4.09 -21.77 -2.43
C PHE A 30 4.08 -21.91 -3.95
N CYS A 31 4.19 -20.84 -4.73
CA CYS A 31 4.28 -20.93 -6.19
C CYS A 31 5.61 -21.50 -6.70
N GLY A 32 6.65 -21.52 -5.85
CA GLY A 32 7.97 -22.08 -6.15
C GLY A 32 9.12 -21.24 -5.59
N ARG A 33 10.24 -21.89 -5.26
CA ARG A 33 11.46 -21.20 -4.77
C ARG A 33 12.17 -20.39 -5.86
N ASP A 34 11.86 -20.70 -7.11
CA ASP A 34 12.33 -20.02 -8.32
C ASP A 34 11.51 -18.75 -8.64
N VAL A 35 10.36 -18.55 -8.00
CA VAL A 35 9.52 -17.36 -8.16
C VAL A 35 10.05 -16.22 -7.29
N LYS A 36 10.86 -15.34 -7.89
CA LYS A 36 11.46 -14.17 -7.22
C LYS A 36 10.98 -12.84 -7.79
N VAL A 37 10.77 -12.78 -9.10
CA VAL A 37 10.35 -11.57 -9.81
C VAL A 37 8.87 -11.65 -10.11
N VAL A 38 8.07 -10.84 -9.44
CA VAL A 38 6.60 -10.90 -9.52
C VAL A 38 6.04 -9.56 -10.00
N ALA A 39 5.37 -9.59 -11.16
CA ALA A 39 4.64 -8.43 -11.66
C ALA A 39 3.24 -8.36 -11.05
N ILE A 40 2.81 -7.15 -10.70
CA ILE A 40 1.47 -6.83 -10.24
C ILE A 40 0.82 -5.93 -11.29
N THR A 41 -0.31 -6.38 -11.82
CA THR A 41 -1.11 -5.61 -12.79
C THR A 41 -2.59 -5.69 -12.43
N SER A 42 -3.43 -4.96 -13.16
CA SER A 42 -4.88 -4.98 -13.00
C SER A 42 -5.58 -4.90 -14.36
N CYS A 43 -6.89 -5.06 -14.38
CA CYS A 43 -7.69 -4.95 -15.59
C CYS A 43 -7.88 -3.48 -15.98
N THR A 44 -8.20 -2.62 -15.02
CA THR A 44 -8.51 -1.21 -15.17
C THR A 44 -7.71 -0.34 -14.18
N PRO A 45 -7.61 0.97 -14.42
CA PRO A 45 -7.06 1.90 -13.43
C PRO A 45 -7.82 1.83 -12.09
N ASN A 46 -7.14 2.21 -11.00
CA ASN A 46 -7.72 2.36 -9.65
C ASN A 46 -8.24 1.10 -8.93
N GLU A 47 -7.95 -0.11 -9.43
CA GLU A 47 -8.31 -1.36 -8.72
C GLU A 47 -7.43 -1.66 -7.50
N GLY A 48 -6.44 -0.81 -7.22
CA GLY A 48 -5.56 -0.89 -6.04
C GLY A 48 -4.26 -1.67 -6.26
N LYS A 49 -3.89 -1.96 -7.51
CA LYS A 49 -2.62 -2.62 -7.88
C LYS A 49 -1.37 -2.09 -7.16
N SER A 50 -1.18 -0.77 -7.13
CA SER A 50 0.00 -0.13 -6.55
C SER A 50 0.05 -0.28 -5.03
N SER A 51 -1.12 -0.27 -4.39
CA SER A 51 -1.22 -0.52 -2.95
C SER A 51 -0.98 -1.99 -2.62
N VAL A 52 -1.52 -2.91 -3.43
CA VAL A 52 -1.22 -4.35 -3.30
C VAL A 52 0.27 -4.62 -3.51
N ALA A 53 0.91 -4.01 -4.51
CA ALA A 53 2.33 -4.16 -4.77
C ALA A 53 3.19 -3.66 -3.60
N MET A 54 2.89 -2.48 -3.07
CA MET A 54 3.59 -1.91 -1.91
C MET A 54 3.42 -2.75 -0.65
N GLU A 55 2.19 -3.13 -0.30
CA GLU A 55 1.92 -3.93 0.90
C GLU A 55 2.47 -5.35 0.79
N MET A 56 2.47 -5.95 -0.41
CA MET A 56 3.12 -7.23 -0.64
C MET A 56 4.65 -7.12 -0.47
N ALA A 57 5.27 -6.08 -1.01
CA ALA A 57 6.71 -5.84 -0.84
C ALA A 57 7.07 -5.62 0.64
N LYS A 58 6.25 -4.83 1.37
CA LYS A 58 6.37 -4.66 2.83
C LYS A 58 6.24 -5.99 3.57
N ALA A 59 5.26 -6.82 3.23
CA ALA A 59 5.03 -8.10 3.89
C ALA A 59 6.20 -9.09 3.70
N PHE A 60 6.87 -9.08 2.54
CA PHE A 60 8.10 -9.84 2.32
C PHE A 60 9.28 -9.29 3.14
N ALA A 61 9.46 -7.96 3.15
CA ALA A 61 10.52 -7.30 3.90
C ALA A 61 10.41 -7.53 5.42
N GLU A 62 9.20 -7.42 5.97
CA GLU A 62 8.89 -7.71 7.38
C GLU A 62 9.11 -9.18 7.74
N ALA A 63 9.07 -10.09 6.77
CA ALA A 63 9.41 -11.50 6.96
C ALA A 63 10.92 -11.76 6.98
N GLY A 64 11.75 -10.72 6.78
CA GLY A 64 13.21 -10.81 6.73
C GLY A 64 13.79 -10.95 5.33
N ASN A 65 12.97 -10.98 4.27
CA ASN A 65 13.47 -11.07 2.89
C ASN A 65 13.94 -9.70 2.40
N LYS A 66 15.13 -9.65 1.80
CA LYS A 66 15.61 -8.44 1.13
C LYS A 66 14.78 -8.21 -0.13
N THR A 67 13.93 -7.17 -0.11
CA THR A 67 12.88 -6.97 -1.10
C THR A 67 13.01 -5.61 -1.77
N ILE A 68 12.79 -5.56 -3.09
CA ILE A 68 12.72 -4.31 -3.85
C ILE A 68 11.38 -4.18 -4.58
N LEU A 69 10.76 -3.00 -4.50
CA LEU A 69 9.62 -2.61 -5.30
C LEU A 69 10.08 -1.73 -6.48
N LEU A 70 9.74 -2.13 -7.69
CA LEU A 70 9.97 -1.38 -8.91
C LEU A 70 8.66 -0.79 -9.41
N ASP A 71 8.65 0.54 -9.56
CA ASP A 71 7.53 1.30 -10.12
C ASP A 71 7.65 1.36 -11.65
N ALA A 72 7.13 0.33 -12.32
CA ALA A 72 7.12 0.23 -13.78
C ALA A 72 5.87 0.86 -14.42
N ASP A 73 5.00 1.52 -13.65
CA ASP A 73 3.94 2.38 -14.18
C ASP A 73 4.49 3.74 -14.60
N MET A 74 5.26 3.75 -15.69
CA MET A 74 5.93 4.94 -16.20
C MET A 74 4.97 5.97 -16.81
N ARG A 75 3.68 5.63 -16.97
CA ARG A 75 2.65 6.52 -17.53
C ARG A 75 1.96 7.33 -16.45
N LYS A 76 1.51 6.65 -15.39
CA LYS A 76 0.73 7.27 -14.31
C LYS A 76 1.11 6.68 -12.96
N SER A 77 2.40 6.73 -12.63
CA SER A 77 2.88 6.35 -11.30
C SER A 77 2.13 7.14 -10.22
N VAL A 78 1.62 6.40 -9.24
CA VAL A 78 0.98 6.94 -8.04
C VAL A 78 1.85 6.76 -6.80
N LEU A 79 2.93 5.97 -6.87
CA LEU A 79 3.73 5.60 -5.70
C LEU A 79 4.46 6.80 -5.09
N VAL A 80 4.96 7.70 -5.94
CA VAL A 80 5.60 8.94 -5.50
C VAL A 80 4.62 9.82 -4.72
N GLY A 81 3.41 10.04 -5.24
CA GLY A 81 2.42 10.89 -4.58
C GLY A 81 1.80 10.27 -3.32
N ARG A 82 1.67 8.93 -3.28
CA ARG A 82 0.98 8.22 -2.19
C ARG A 82 1.84 7.92 -0.98
N TYR A 83 3.11 7.57 -1.19
CA TYR A 83 3.93 7.02 -0.11
C TYR A 83 5.18 7.84 0.17
N ARG A 84 5.66 8.66 -0.77
CA ARG A 84 6.98 9.26 -0.66
C ARG A 84 6.97 10.57 0.12
N THR A 85 7.90 10.70 1.07
CA THR A 85 8.31 12.01 1.60
C THR A 85 9.72 12.37 1.17
N GLY A 86 9.92 13.63 0.77
CA GLY A 86 11.19 14.14 0.26
C GLY A 86 11.35 14.06 -1.27
N ALA A 87 12.53 14.43 -1.77
CA ALA A 87 12.85 14.46 -3.19
C ALA A 87 13.69 13.24 -3.62
N VAL A 88 13.24 12.55 -4.66
CA VAL A 88 14.03 11.56 -5.41
C VAL A 88 14.55 12.27 -6.65
N ARG A 89 15.88 12.29 -6.80
CA ARG A 89 16.55 13.04 -7.88
C ARG A 89 16.47 12.33 -9.22
N GLN A 90 16.51 10.99 -9.19
CA GLN A 90 16.52 10.15 -10.37
C GLN A 90 15.68 8.89 -10.13
N GLY A 91 14.99 8.44 -11.17
CA GLY A 91 14.14 7.24 -11.17
C GLY A 91 14.43 6.34 -12.38
N MET A 92 13.66 5.26 -12.53
CA MET A 92 13.83 4.22 -13.53
C MET A 92 13.99 4.76 -14.97
N THR A 93 13.25 5.79 -15.36
CA THR A 93 13.38 6.45 -16.68
C THR A 93 14.82 6.86 -16.97
N HIS A 94 15.55 7.38 -15.97
CA HIS A 94 16.95 7.77 -16.14
C HIS A 94 17.84 6.55 -16.35
N CYS A 95 17.60 5.47 -15.62
CA CYS A 95 18.33 4.22 -15.75
C CYS A 95 18.11 3.57 -17.12
N LEU A 96 16.85 3.43 -17.55
CA LEU A 96 16.52 2.84 -18.85
C LEU A 96 16.98 3.72 -20.02
N SER A 97 17.11 5.03 -19.81
CA SER A 97 17.72 5.94 -20.80
C SER A 97 19.25 5.92 -20.80
N GLY A 98 19.92 5.19 -19.89
CA GLY A 98 21.38 5.17 -19.74
C GLY A 98 21.98 6.44 -19.14
N ARG A 99 21.18 7.24 -18.43
CA ARG A 99 21.61 8.49 -17.78
C ARG A 99 22.01 8.28 -16.32
N ALA A 100 21.79 7.09 -15.77
CA ALA A 100 22.11 6.72 -14.40
C ALA A 100 22.25 5.20 -14.28
N GLU A 101 23.01 4.73 -13.29
CA GLU A 101 23.04 3.31 -12.93
C GLU A 101 21.87 2.97 -11.99
N TYR A 102 21.47 1.69 -11.93
CA TYR A 102 20.35 1.29 -11.07
C TYR A 102 20.63 1.58 -9.58
N LYS A 103 21.90 1.51 -9.17
CA LYS A 103 22.36 1.80 -7.80
C LYS A 103 22.18 3.28 -7.42
N ASP A 104 22.12 4.17 -8.41
CA ASP A 104 21.91 5.60 -8.20
C ASP A 104 20.44 5.92 -7.99
N VAL A 105 19.57 5.25 -8.75
CA VAL A 105 18.11 5.46 -8.69
C VAL A 105 17.41 4.63 -7.61
N MET A 106 18.10 3.64 -7.02
CA MET A 106 17.59 2.84 -5.92
C MET A 106 17.52 3.61 -4.62
N CYS A 107 16.36 3.55 -3.97
CA CYS A 107 16.06 4.17 -2.70
C CYS A 107 15.98 3.12 -1.60
N GLU A 108 16.75 3.31 -0.53
CA GLU A 108 16.51 2.63 0.75
C GLU A 108 15.36 3.31 1.47
N THR A 109 14.46 2.52 2.06
CA THR A 109 13.28 3.04 2.76
C THR A 109 13.48 3.07 4.28
N ASN A 110 12.53 3.65 5.01
CA ASN A 110 12.43 3.54 6.47
C ASN A 110 11.88 2.19 6.96
N ILE A 111 11.60 1.24 6.07
CA ILE A 111 11.25 -0.13 6.40
C ILE A 111 12.48 -0.99 6.17
N HIS A 112 12.91 -1.73 7.20
CA HIS A 112 14.06 -2.62 7.11
C HIS A 112 13.86 -3.65 5.98
N ASN A 113 14.92 -3.94 5.22
CA ASN A 113 14.92 -4.84 4.06
C ASN A 113 14.05 -4.42 2.87
N LEU A 114 13.40 -3.24 2.89
CA LEU A 114 12.59 -2.75 1.78
C LEU A 114 13.30 -1.62 1.02
N TYR A 115 13.40 -1.80 -0.28
CA TYR A 115 13.97 -0.85 -1.23
C TYR A 115 12.95 -0.50 -2.32
N VAL A 116 13.08 0.66 -2.92
CA VAL A 116 12.18 1.11 -4.00
C VAL A 116 12.98 1.75 -5.13
N ILE A 117 12.60 1.49 -6.37
CA ILE A 117 12.97 2.31 -7.53
C ILE A 117 11.69 2.90 -8.10
N PHE A 118 11.57 4.23 -8.04
CA PHE A 118 10.42 4.96 -8.59
C PHE A 118 10.53 5.12 -10.11
N SER A 119 9.40 5.32 -10.81
CA SER A 119 9.37 5.42 -12.27
C SER A 119 10.28 6.54 -12.79
N GLY A 120 10.26 7.70 -12.14
CA GLY A 120 10.85 8.94 -12.65
C GLY A 120 9.93 9.65 -13.65
N PRO A 121 10.45 10.66 -14.38
CA PRO A 121 9.68 11.43 -15.35
C PRO A 121 9.06 10.53 -16.41
N VAL A 122 7.86 10.88 -16.88
CA VAL A 122 7.15 10.13 -17.93
C VAL A 122 7.97 10.21 -19.22
N PRO A 123 8.44 9.07 -19.78
CA PRO A 123 9.14 9.05 -21.05
C PRO A 123 8.14 9.12 -22.23
N PRO A 124 8.58 9.54 -23.44
CA PRO A 124 7.73 9.52 -24.63
C PRO A 124 7.41 8.08 -25.11
N ASN A 125 8.23 7.10 -24.72
CA ASN A 125 8.18 5.71 -25.20
C ASN A 125 8.25 4.67 -24.06
N PRO A 126 7.24 4.60 -23.15
CA PRO A 126 7.27 3.69 -22.00
C PRO A 126 7.39 2.22 -22.36
N SER A 127 6.61 1.74 -23.34
CA SER A 127 6.54 0.32 -23.71
C SER A 127 7.86 -0.17 -24.27
N GLU A 128 8.53 0.64 -25.09
CA GLU A 128 9.83 0.34 -25.70
C GLU A 128 10.92 0.27 -24.63
N LEU A 129 10.89 1.17 -23.65
CA LEU A 129 11.86 1.14 -22.54
C LEU A 129 11.70 -0.12 -21.68
N LEU A 130 10.47 -0.51 -21.36
CA LEU A 130 10.17 -1.74 -20.62
C LEU A 130 10.47 -3.01 -21.43
N GLY A 131 10.36 -2.94 -22.76
CA GLY A 131 10.67 -4.04 -23.66
C GLY A 131 12.15 -4.20 -23.98
N GLY A 132 12.97 -3.20 -23.71
CA GLY A 132 14.37 -3.14 -24.11
C GLY A 132 15.33 -3.95 -23.22
N GLU A 133 16.53 -4.20 -23.75
CA GLU A 133 17.59 -4.97 -23.08
C GLU A 133 18.02 -4.38 -21.73
N LYS A 134 17.95 -3.05 -21.58
CA LYS A 134 18.28 -2.38 -20.32
C LYS A 134 17.32 -2.74 -19.19
N PHE A 135 16.03 -2.90 -19.49
CA PHE A 135 15.06 -3.34 -18.50
C PHE A 135 15.32 -4.80 -18.10
N GLY A 136 15.55 -5.69 -19.07
CA GLY A 136 15.94 -7.08 -18.79
C GLY A 136 17.22 -7.18 -17.94
N SER A 137 18.24 -6.38 -18.26
CA SER A 137 19.50 -6.31 -17.50
C SER A 137 19.29 -5.80 -16.08
N LEU A 138 18.43 -4.78 -15.91
CA LEU A 138 18.02 -4.28 -14.60
C LEU A 138 17.37 -5.38 -13.77
N ILE A 139 16.35 -6.05 -14.31
CA ILE A 139 15.65 -7.15 -13.60
C ILE A 139 16.62 -8.28 -13.24
N GLN A 140 17.53 -8.64 -14.14
CA GLN A 140 18.53 -9.66 -13.85
C GLN A 140 19.47 -9.25 -12.71
N GLY A 141 19.95 -8.00 -12.70
CA GLY A 141 20.78 -7.47 -11.62
C GLY A 141 20.06 -7.44 -10.26
N LEU A 142 18.78 -7.06 -10.27
CA LEU A 142 17.94 -7.08 -9.08
C LEU A 142 17.69 -8.51 -8.58
N ARG A 143 17.40 -9.46 -9.48
CA ARG A 143 17.22 -10.88 -9.15
C ARG A 143 18.43 -11.47 -8.40
N TYR A 144 19.65 -11.04 -8.73
CA TYR A 144 20.85 -11.49 -8.03
C TYR A 144 21.05 -10.83 -6.66
N SER A 145 20.52 -9.63 -6.47
CA SER A 145 20.81 -8.79 -5.30
C SER A 145 19.72 -8.82 -4.21
N PHE A 146 18.55 -9.37 -4.55
CA PHE A 146 17.33 -9.37 -3.74
C PHE A 146 16.70 -10.76 -3.71
N ASP A 147 16.04 -11.07 -2.60
CA ASP A 147 15.26 -12.30 -2.45
C ASP A 147 13.98 -12.22 -3.27
N TYR A 148 13.33 -11.04 -3.26
CA TYR A 148 12.13 -10.75 -4.05
C TYR A 148 12.21 -9.40 -4.76
N VAL A 149 11.71 -9.37 -6.00
CA VAL A 149 11.56 -8.18 -6.84
C VAL A 149 10.08 -8.06 -7.20
N ILE A 150 9.41 -7.07 -6.63
CA ILE A 150 7.99 -6.79 -6.89
C ILE A 150 7.91 -5.66 -7.91
N ILE A 151 7.11 -5.83 -8.97
CA ILE A 151 7.01 -4.83 -10.05
C ILE A 151 5.56 -4.34 -10.13
N ASP A 152 5.30 -3.09 -9.78
CA ASP A 152 4.02 -2.43 -10.05
C ASP A 152 3.98 -1.99 -11.51
N THR A 153 2.96 -2.39 -12.26
CA THR A 153 2.83 -2.12 -13.69
C THR A 153 1.53 -1.37 -14.00
N PRO A 154 1.37 -0.75 -15.18
CA PRO A 154 0.10 -0.19 -15.61
C PRO A 154 -1.03 -1.24 -15.68
N PRO A 155 -2.31 -0.83 -15.69
CA PRO A 155 -3.41 -1.75 -15.94
C PRO A 155 -3.34 -2.30 -17.36
N LEU A 156 -3.34 -3.63 -17.49
CA LEU A 156 -3.15 -4.31 -18.76
C LEU A 156 -4.30 -4.10 -19.75
N GLY A 157 -5.53 -3.89 -19.24
CA GLY A 157 -6.68 -3.59 -20.08
C GLY A 157 -6.63 -2.20 -20.73
N SER A 158 -5.68 -1.33 -20.35
CA SER A 158 -5.49 -0.01 -20.96
C SER A 158 -4.29 0.04 -21.90
N VAL A 159 -3.16 -0.57 -21.51
CA VAL A 159 -1.91 -0.55 -22.27
C VAL A 159 -1.15 -1.86 -22.12
N ILE A 160 -0.34 -2.21 -23.12
CA ILE A 160 0.40 -3.48 -23.18
C ILE A 160 1.68 -3.52 -22.33
N ASP A 161 2.05 -2.40 -21.71
CA ASP A 161 3.27 -2.22 -20.91
C ASP A 161 3.47 -3.32 -19.87
N ALA A 162 2.39 -3.69 -19.16
CA ALA A 162 2.44 -4.75 -18.15
C ALA A 162 2.77 -6.11 -18.76
N ALA A 163 2.21 -6.45 -19.93
CA ALA A 163 2.51 -7.70 -20.63
C ALA A 163 3.95 -7.74 -21.15
N VAL A 164 4.50 -6.58 -21.55
CA VAL A 164 5.90 -6.45 -21.96
C VAL A 164 6.83 -6.66 -20.78
N ALA A 165 6.59 -5.98 -19.65
CA ALA A 165 7.39 -6.13 -18.44
C ALA A 165 7.30 -7.56 -17.85
N ALA A 166 6.12 -8.17 -17.92
CA ALA A 166 5.86 -9.52 -17.40
C ALA A 166 6.72 -10.62 -18.05
N LYS A 167 7.24 -10.41 -19.27
CA LYS A 167 8.17 -11.34 -19.93
C LYS A 167 9.48 -11.54 -19.17
N TYR A 168 9.87 -10.57 -18.36
CA TYR A 168 11.08 -10.61 -17.54
C TYR A 168 10.81 -11.13 -16.11
N CYS A 169 9.57 -11.52 -15.81
CA CYS A 169 9.11 -11.94 -14.50
C CYS A 169 8.92 -13.46 -14.44
N ASP A 170 9.02 -14.04 -13.24
CA ASP A 170 8.71 -15.46 -13.00
C ASP A 170 7.21 -15.71 -12.97
N GLY A 171 6.43 -14.67 -12.68
CA GLY A 171 4.99 -14.70 -12.83
C GLY A 171 4.32 -13.37 -12.55
N THR A 172 3.00 -13.35 -12.76
CA THR A 172 2.15 -12.17 -12.62
C THR A 172 0.98 -12.46 -11.69
N VAL A 173 0.68 -11.52 -10.80
CA VAL A 173 -0.54 -11.47 -10.01
C VAL A 173 -1.48 -10.44 -10.63
N LEU A 174 -2.70 -10.85 -10.91
CA LEU A 174 -3.75 -9.96 -11.41
C LEU A 174 -4.58 -9.44 -10.23
N VAL A 175 -4.64 -8.12 -10.07
CA VAL A 175 -5.52 -7.46 -9.09
C VAL A 175 -6.84 -7.12 -9.78
N VAL A 176 -7.95 -7.52 -9.17
CA VAL A 176 -9.30 -7.26 -9.67
C VAL A 176 -10.13 -6.63 -8.56
N GLU A 177 -10.77 -5.50 -8.84
CA GLU A 177 -11.68 -4.86 -7.90
C GLU A 177 -13.01 -5.61 -7.84
N ASN A 178 -13.42 -5.92 -6.62
CA ASN A 178 -14.66 -6.62 -6.35
C ASN A 178 -15.87 -5.82 -6.87
N ASN A 179 -16.75 -6.50 -7.63
CA ASN A 179 -17.96 -5.95 -8.24
C ASN A 179 -17.77 -4.76 -9.21
N ALA A 180 -16.55 -4.41 -9.61
CA ALA A 180 -16.30 -3.30 -10.53
C ALA A 180 -15.97 -3.76 -11.97
N VAL A 181 -15.47 -4.97 -12.14
CA VAL A 181 -15.00 -5.48 -13.43
C VAL A 181 -15.78 -6.70 -13.89
N SER A 182 -16.23 -6.69 -15.15
CA SER A 182 -16.96 -7.82 -15.72
C SER A 182 -16.05 -9.04 -15.90
N TYR A 183 -16.61 -10.23 -15.65
CA TYR A 183 -15.90 -11.50 -15.85
C TYR A 183 -15.32 -11.63 -17.27
N LYS A 184 -16.08 -11.24 -18.30
CA LYS A 184 -15.64 -11.27 -19.70
C LYS A 184 -14.41 -10.39 -19.94
N PHE A 185 -14.32 -9.24 -19.27
CA PHE A 185 -13.15 -8.36 -19.40
C PHE A 185 -11.92 -8.96 -18.70
N VAL A 186 -12.09 -9.53 -17.52
CA VAL A 186 -11.02 -10.27 -16.82
C VAL A 186 -10.49 -11.42 -17.69
N GLN A 187 -11.35 -12.17 -18.38
CA GLN A 187 -10.92 -13.23 -19.30
C GLN A 187 -10.06 -12.68 -20.47
N ARG A 188 -10.42 -11.54 -21.06
CA ARG A 188 -9.62 -10.91 -22.11
C ARG A 188 -8.24 -10.46 -21.61
N VAL A 189 -8.17 -9.91 -20.40
CA VAL A 189 -6.91 -9.50 -19.76
C VAL A 189 -6.04 -10.73 -19.47
N LYS A 190 -6.64 -11.81 -18.98
CA LYS A 190 -5.97 -13.10 -18.81
C LYS A 190 -5.39 -13.61 -20.13
N GLU A 191 -6.17 -13.60 -21.22
CA GLU A 191 -5.70 -14.03 -22.54
C GLU A 191 -4.51 -13.18 -23.04
N GLN A 192 -4.45 -11.90 -22.71
CA GLN A 192 -3.31 -11.04 -23.05
C GLN A 192 -2.04 -11.43 -22.27
N LEU A 193 -2.17 -11.77 -20.99
CA LEU A 193 -1.05 -12.31 -20.18
C LEU A 193 -0.60 -13.68 -20.70
N ASP A 194 -1.53 -14.57 -21.04
CA ASP A 194 -1.20 -15.88 -21.61
C ASP A 194 -0.42 -15.72 -22.93
N LYS A 195 -0.84 -14.78 -23.79
CA LYS A 195 -0.16 -14.45 -25.05
C LYS A 195 1.23 -13.83 -24.86
N SER A 196 1.50 -13.19 -23.72
CA SER A 196 2.83 -12.67 -23.43
C SER A 196 3.80 -13.75 -22.97
N GLY A 197 3.32 -14.95 -22.67
CA GLY A 197 4.09 -16.05 -22.10
C GLY A 197 4.29 -15.92 -20.59
N SER A 198 3.61 -14.97 -19.94
CA SER A 198 3.70 -14.79 -18.49
C SER A 198 2.91 -15.87 -17.75
N ARG A 199 3.54 -16.48 -16.74
CA ARG A 199 2.86 -17.38 -15.80
C ARG A 199 1.95 -16.58 -14.87
N ILE A 200 0.65 -16.78 -14.95
CA ILE A 200 -0.30 -16.19 -13.99
C ILE A 200 -0.23 -16.98 -12.68
N LEU A 201 0.25 -16.34 -11.61
CA LEU A 201 0.39 -16.96 -10.29
C LEU A 201 -0.94 -17.03 -9.54
N GLY A 202 -1.82 -16.07 -9.80
CA GLY A 202 -3.13 -16.00 -9.17
C GLY A 202 -3.79 -14.64 -9.33
N VAL A 203 -4.91 -14.48 -8.62
CA VAL A 203 -5.73 -13.26 -8.62
C VAL A 203 -5.90 -12.75 -7.20
N VAL A 204 -5.75 -11.44 -7.00
CA VAL A 204 -6.13 -10.75 -5.76
C VAL A 204 -7.45 -10.04 -6.01
N LEU A 205 -8.50 -10.49 -5.33
CA LEU A 205 -9.77 -9.78 -5.29
C LEU A 205 -9.69 -8.66 -4.24
N ASN A 206 -9.67 -7.41 -4.70
CA ASN A 206 -9.45 -6.24 -3.85
C ASN A 206 -10.75 -5.46 -3.57
N LYS A 207 -10.73 -4.62 -2.52
CA LYS A 207 -11.87 -3.80 -2.07
C LYS A 207 -13.14 -4.61 -1.77
N VAL A 208 -12.97 -5.80 -1.19
CA VAL A 208 -14.09 -6.65 -0.78
C VAL A 208 -14.78 -6.04 0.44
N ASP A 209 -16.08 -5.78 0.34
CA ASP A 209 -16.89 -5.36 1.49
C ASP A 209 -17.22 -6.56 2.38
N MET A 210 -16.46 -6.67 3.48
CA MET A 210 -16.60 -7.71 4.50
C MET A 210 -17.73 -7.43 5.51
N SER A 211 -18.37 -6.26 5.45
CA SER A 211 -19.50 -5.89 6.31
C SER A 211 -20.84 -6.38 5.76
N SER A 212 -20.90 -6.60 4.45
CA SER A 212 -22.09 -7.07 3.74
C SER A 212 -22.61 -8.41 4.27
N LYS A 213 -23.94 -8.64 4.30
CA LYS A 213 -24.56 -9.91 4.74
C LYS A 213 -24.36 -11.07 3.73
N GLY A 214 -23.50 -10.91 2.73
CA GLY A 214 -23.22 -11.91 1.70
C GLY A 214 -22.22 -12.97 2.12
N TYR A 215 -21.87 -13.85 1.17
CA TYR A 215 -20.91 -14.95 1.34
C TYR A 215 -19.60 -14.51 2.04
N TYR A 216 -19.03 -13.38 1.63
CA TYR A 216 -17.78 -12.85 2.19
C TYR A 216 -17.92 -12.29 3.62
N GLY A 217 -19.07 -11.72 3.98
CA GLY A 217 -19.30 -11.27 5.36
C GLY A 217 -19.53 -12.41 6.34
N HIS A 218 -20.13 -13.52 5.90
CA HIS A 218 -20.19 -14.75 6.71
C HIS A 218 -18.80 -15.34 6.95
N TYR A 219 -17.95 -15.39 5.91
CA TYR A 219 -16.57 -15.85 6.01
C TYR A 219 -15.70 -14.93 6.89
N GLY A 220 -15.83 -13.61 6.72
CA GLY A 220 -15.15 -12.61 7.53
C GLY A 220 -15.54 -12.64 9.01
N ARG A 221 -16.82 -12.85 9.33
CA ARG A 221 -17.29 -13.05 10.71
C ARG A 221 -16.78 -14.35 11.32
N TYR A 222 -16.72 -15.42 10.53
CA TYR A 222 -16.21 -16.73 10.98
C TYR A 222 -14.72 -16.64 11.33
N TYR A 223 -13.88 -16.14 10.41
CA TYR A 223 -12.45 -15.94 10.65
C TYR A 223 -12.18 -14.93 11.77
N GLY A 224 -12.91 -13.82 11.81
CA GLY A 224 -12.78 -12.82 12.87
C GLY A 224 -13.12 -13.36 14.27
N LYS A 225 -14.14 -14.22 14.38
CA LYS A 225 -14.47 -14.90 15.65
C LYS A 225 -13.45 -15.99 16.01
N TYR A 226 -12.89 -16.70 15.04
CA TYR A 226 -11.94 -17.79 15.29
C TYR A 226 -10.58 -17.27 15.75
N TYR A 227 -10.02 -16.28 15.05
CA TYR A 227 -8.71 -15.71 15.36
C TYR A 227 -8.77 -14.65 16.47
N GLY A 228 -9.87 -13.91 16.60
CA GLY A 228 -10.07 -12.96 17.71
C GLY A 228 -10.08 -13.65 19.08
N LYS A 229 -10.55 -14.91 19.14
CA LYS A 229 -10.56 -15.71 20.38
C LYS A 229 -9.19 -16.33 20.72
N TYR A 230 -8.32 -16.51 19.73
CA TYR A 230 -6.99 -17.12 19.90
C TYR A 230 -5.88 -16.09 20.17
N TYR A 231 -5.93 -14.91 19.54
CA TYR A 231 -4.93 -13.85 19.74
C TYR A 231 -5.36 -12.76 20.72
N GLY A 232 -6.63 -12.69 21.12
CA GLY A 232 -7.13 -11.72 22.11
C GLY A 232 -6.56 -11.87 23.52
N LYS A 233 -5.81 -12.95 23.81
CA LYS A 233 -5.26 -13.23 25.14
C LYS A 233 -3.82 -12.74 25.37
N TYR A 234 -3.15 -12.21 24.33
CA TYR A 234 -1.77 -11.69 24.43
C TYR A 234 -1.70 -10.16 24.60
N GLY A 235 -2.84 -9.47 24.68
CA GLY A 235 -2.92 -8.00 24.80
C GLY A 235 -3.30 -7.47 26.18
N GLU A 236 -3.54 -8.34 27.17
CA GLU A 236 -4.10 -7.94 28.48
C GLU A 236 -3.16 -8.09 29.69
N ASP A 237 -1.89 -8.47 29.50
CA ASP A 237 -0.94 -8.67 30.62
C ASP A 237 0.09 -7.51 30.77
N ASN A 238 -0.33 -6.26 30.59
CA ASN A 238 0.51 -5.10 30.94
C ASN A 238 -0.26 -3.91 31.50
N HIS A 239 -1.24 -4.17 32.37
CA HIS A 239 -1.71 -3.18 33.34
C HIS A 239 -1.43 -3.66 34.76
N VAL A 240 -0.23 -3.28 35.20
CA VAL A 240 0.24 -3.10 36.58
C VAL A 240 -0.79 -3.39 37.68
N GLU A 241 -0.55 -4.49 38.40
CA GLU A 241 -1.05 -4.68 39.76
C GLU A 241 -0.61 -3.51 40.66
N ARG A 242 -1.56 -2.65 41.02
CA ARG A 242 -1.53 -1.94 42.29
C ARG A 242 -2.95 -1.83 42.83
N THR A 243 -3.33 -2.81 43.64
CA THR A 243 -4.43 -2.65 44.59
C THR A 243 -4.01 -3.12 45.98
N ALA A 244 -4.25 -2.22 46.94
CA ALA A 244 -4.65 -2.49 48.31
C ALA A 244 -3.58 -2.97 49.31
N GLN A 245 -2.57 -2.13 49.56
CA GLN A 245 -2.02 -1.90 50.90
C GLN A 245 -1.76 -0.38 50.98
N ASP A 246 -2.28 0.29 52.03
CA ASP A 246 -2.20 1.74 52.37
C ASP A 246 -3.57 2.42 52.61
N ARG A 247 -4.60 1.64 52.96
CA ARG A 247 -5.73 2.15 53.75
C ARG A 247 -5.58 1.72 55.20
N GLU A 248 -4.52 2.17 55.86
CA GLU A 248 -4.39 2.16 57.32
C GLU A 248 -3.11 2.91 57.71
N HIS A 249 -3.10 4.23 57.53
CA HIS A 249 -2.34 5.19 58.36
C HIS A 249 -2.52 6.60 57.77
N SER A 250 -3.43 7.37 58.34
CA SER A 250 -3.26 8.80 58.65
C SER A 250 -4.63 9.44 58.82
N SER A 251 -5.27 9.12 59.95
CA SER A 251 -6.15 10.07 60.61
C SER A 251 -5.27 10.86 61.58
N LYS A 252 -4.99 12.12 61.27
CA LYS A 252 -4.90 13.28 62.19
C LYS A 252 -4.15 14.45 61.52
N GLU A 253 -4.66 15.65 61.82
CA GLU A 253 -4.00 16.96 61.70
C GLU A 253 -3.87 17.46 60.23
N ASP A 254 -4.30 18.65 59.82
CA ASP A 254 -4.51 19.90 60.54
C ASP A 254 -5.55 20.81 59.88
N LYS A 255 -6.19 21.62 60.74
CA LYS A 255 -6.98 22.81 60.42
C LYS A 255 -6.05 24.00 60.11
N SER A 256 -6.63 25.07 59.54
CA SER A 256 -6.01 26.37 59.18
C SER A 256 -5.49 26.34 57.75
N SER A 257 -5.95 27.13 56.78
CA SER A 257 -6.45 28.51 56.79
C SER A 257 -6.99 28.81 55.39
N PHE A 258 -8.21 29.30 55.22
CA PHE A 258 -8.58 30.08 54.02
C PHE A 258 -9.87 30.87 54.28
N GLU A 259 -9.71 32.02 54.92
CA GLU A 259 -10.63 33.17 54.80
C GLU A 259 -9.82 34.25 54.09
N ASP A 260 -10.26 34.72 52.91
CA ASP A 260 -10.80 36.09 52.80
C ASP A 260 -11.06 36.56 51.34
N TRP A 261 -12.34 36.93 51.12
CA TRP A 261 -12.87 38.17 50.49
C TRP A 261 -13.11 38.33 48.96
N HIS A 262 -14.43 38.50 48.67
CA HIS A 262 -15.13 39.52 47.83
C HIS A 262 -14.89 39.60 46.31
N GLU A 263 -15.82 40.00 45.43
CA GLU A 263 -17.29 40.18 45.39
C GLU A 263 -17.63 40.51 43.92
N SER A 264 -18.84 40.16 43.47
CA SER A 264 -19.71 40.88 42.52
C SER A 264 -19.24 41.30 41.11
N ALA A 265 -19.75 40.59 40.09
CA ALA A 265 -20.48 41.09 38.90
C ALA A 265 -20.82 39.84 38.04
N GLY A 266 -22.01 39.56 37.53
CA GLY A 266 -23.13 40.39 37.11
C GLY A 266 -23.39 40.14 35.63
N GLY A 267 -24.42 39.33 35.29
CA GLY A 267 -25.18 39.48 34.04
C GLY A 267 -24.95 38.50 32.88
N ALA A 268 -26.02 37.76 32.59
CA ALA A 268 -26.61 37.47 31.27
C ALA A 268 -26.02 36.39 30.33
N GLY A 269 -26.93 35.52 29.86
CA GLY A 269 -26.93 35.02 28.47
C GLY A 269 -26.92 33.51 28.30
N GLU A 270 -28.10 32.88 28.32
CA GLU A 270 -28.34 31.62 27.59
C GLU A 270 -28.31 31.90 26.08
N GLU A 271 -27.61 31.06 25.30
CA GLU A 271 -28.04 30.45 24.03
C GLU A 271 -26.84 29.83 23.30
N GLY A 272 -26.97 28.58 22.86
CA GLY A 272 -25.94 27.88 22.09
C GLY A 272 -26.36 26.46 21.75
N ARG A 273 -27.34 26.32 20.84
CA ARG A 273 -27.60 25.06 20.13
C ARG A 273 -26.74 25.00 18.87
N ASP A 274 -26.11 23.85 18.71
CA ASP A 274 -25.80 23.10 17.49
C ASP A 274 -26.06 23.78 16.14
N GLU A 275 -24.98 23.97 15.36
CA GLU A 275 -24.94 23.66 13.92
C GLU A 275 -23.49 23.78 13.42
N PHE A 276 -22.82 22.65 13.15
CA PHE A 276 -21.64 22.62 12.28
C PHE A 276 -21.98 21.79 11.05
N ALA A 277 -22.26 22.51 9.96
CA ALA A 277 -22.51 21.98 8.64
C ALA A 277 -21.20 21.53 7.95
N TYR A 278 -21.34 20.47 7.15
CA TYR A 278 -20.35 19.90 6.28
C TYR A 278 -20.08 20.80 5.07
N GLU A 279 -18.82 21.07 4.75
CA GLU A 279 -18.42 21.72 3.49
C GLU A 279 -17.63 20.73 2.63
N VAL A 280 -18.20 20.42 1.46
CA VAL A 280 -17.66 19.55 0.41
C VAL A 280 -17.00 20.45 -0.63
N MET A 281 -15.67 20.34 -0.79
CA MET A 281 -14.98 20.97 -1.92
C MET A 281 -15.17 20.13 -3.18
N LYS A 282 -15.89 20.71 -4.15
CA LYS A 282 -15.80 20.36 -5.57
C LYS A 282 -14.58 21.07 -6.16
N GLU A 283 -13.77 20.37 -6.91
CA GLU A 283 -12.83 20.99 -7.86
C GLU A 283 -13.40 20.78 -9.27
N ASP A 284 -13.49 21.91 -9.98
CA ASP A 284 -13.99 22.05 -11.33
C ASP A 284 -12.95 21.58 -12.37
N ASP A 285 -13.43 20.81 -13.33
CA ASP A 285 -12.74 20.51 -14.59
C ASP A 285 -12.87 21.70 -15.54
N ASP A 286 -11.75 22.33 -15.90
CA ASP A 286 -11.65 23.20 -17.07
C ASP A 286 -10.27 23.02 -17.71
N PHE A 287 -10.21 22.33 -18.86
CA PHE A 287 -9.18 22.62 -19.86
C PHE A 287 -9.72 22.40 -21.27
N ALA A 288 -9.61 23.49 -22.04
CA ALA A 288 -10.26 23.74 -23.31
C ALA A 288 -9.63 23.01 -24.50
N ASP A 289 -10.50 22.76 -25.49
CA ASP A 289 -10.21 22.45 -26.88
C ASP A 289 -9.29 23.49 -27.54
N SER A 290 -8.37 23.02 -28.38
CA SER A 290 -7.96 23.78 -29.57
C SER A 290 -7.58 22.81 -30.70
N GLU A 291 -8.45 22.75 -31.70
CA GLU A 291 -8.17 22.25 -33.05
C GLU A 291 -7.87 23.42 -33.99
N ASN A 292 -6.95 23.17 -34.93
CA ASN A 292 -6.92 23.62 -36.33
C ASN A 292 -7.17 25.10 -36.67
N VAL A 293 -6.09 25.83 -37.02
CA VAL A 293 -5.78 26.37 -38.38
C VAL A 293 -4.28 26.58 -38.49
#